data_AF-A0A7C6V4C6-F1
#
_entry.id   AF-A0A7C6V4C6-F1
#
_cell.length_a   1.000
_cell.length_b   1.000
_cell.length_c   1.000
_cell.angle_alpha   90.00
_cell.angle_beta   90.00
_cell.angle_gamma   90.00
#
_symmetry.space_group_name_H-M   'P 1'
#
loop_
_entity.id
_entity.type
_entity.pdbx_description
1 polymer ?
#
loop_
_entity_poly.entity_id
_entity_poly.type
_entity_poly.pdbx_seq_one_letter_code
_entity_poly.pdbx_strand_id
1 'polypeptide(L)'
;MIRKQVYIKPHQDALLKKKAGELGVTEAELIRRALEIHLTAGTVVQKDMMAWEREKQFILSRIKPGNREQGRQWRREELYER
;
A
#
# COMPACT_ATOMS: atom_id res chain seq x y z
N MET A 1 10.46 16.13 -21.84
CA MET A 1 10.65 16.47 -20.42
C MET A 1 10.93 17.96 -20.28
N ILE A 2 10.44 18.60 -19.22
CA ILE A 2 10.68 20.03 -18.95
C ILE A 2 11.83 20.14 -17.94
N ARG A 3 12.85 20.96 -18.24
CA ARG A 3 13.98 21.19 -17.33
C ARG A 3 13.55 22.17 -16.23
N LYS A 4 13.67 21.75 -14.97
CA LYS A 4 13.45 22.60 -13.78
C LYS A 4 14.75 22.69 -12.99
N GLN A 5 15.07 23.88 -12.48
CA GLN A 5 16.12 24.07 -11.47
C GLN A 5 15.45 24.27 -10.10
N VAL A 6 15.99 23.60 -9.08
CA VAL A 6 15.51 23.65 -7.70
C VAL A 6 16.71 23.82 -6.77
N TYR A 7 16.56 24.66 -5.74
CA TYR A 7 17.56 24.81 -4.69
C TYR A 7 17.31 23.76 -3.61
N ILE A 8 18.36 23.04 -3.23
CA ILE A 8 18.34 22.05 -2.16
C ILE A 8 19.47 22.35 -1.18
N LYS A 9 19.32 21.91 0.07
CA LYS A 9 20.34 22.07 1.11
C LYS A 9 21.53 21.13 0.84
N PRO A 10 22.76 21.47 1.28
CA PRO A 10 23.93 20.62 1.05
C PRO A 10 23.77 19.16 1.55
N HIS A 11 23.09 18.95 2.67
CA HIS A 11 22.82 17.60 3.17
C HIS A 11 21.86 16.81 2.26
N GLN A 12 20.94 17.50 1.57
CA GLN A 12 20.00 16.85 0.64
C GLN A 12 20.72 16.40 -0.63
N ASP A 13 21.67 17.17 -1.13
CA ASP A 13 22.54 16.78 -2.27
C ASP A 13 23.32 15.51 -1.95
N ALA A 14 23.97 15.46 -0.78
CA ALA A 14 24.71 14.28 -0.34
C ALA A 14 23.83 13.03 -0.22
N LEU A 15 22.64 13.18 0.36
CA LEU A 15 21.68 12.07 0.48
C LEU A 15 21.12 11.64 -0.88
N LEU A 16 20.86 12.58 -1.79
CA LEU A 16 20.34 12.31 -3.13
C LEU A 16 21.35 11.50 -3.94
N LYS A 17 22.62 11.91 -3.95
CA LYS A 17 23.72 11.18 -4.59
C LYS A 17 23.87 9.77 -4.06
N LYS A 18 23.91 9.64 -2.73
CA LYS A 18 24.02 8.34 -2.07
C LYS A 18 22.85 7.41 -2.45
N LYS A 19 21.61 7.90 -2.35
CA LYS A 19 20.41 7.11 -2.65
C LYS A 19 20.29 6.76 -4.13
N ALA A 20 20.64 7.68 -5.02
CA ALA A 20 20.67 7.42 -6.46
C ALA A 20 21.68 6.30 -6.79
N GLY A 21 22.89 6.36 -6.19
CA GLY A 21 23.90 5.31 -6.31
C GLY A 21 23.46 3.96 -5.75
N GLU A 22 22.89 3.93 -4.55
CA GLU A 22 22.34 2.71 -3.93
C GLU A 22 21.26 2.04 -4.79
N LEU A 23 20.45 2.85 -5.49
CA LEU A 23 19.34 2.36 -6.33
C LEU A 23 19.75 2.12 -7.79
N GLY A 24 20.99 2.45 -8.18
CA GLY A 24 21.45 2.33 -9.57
C GLY A 24 20.71 3.22 -10.56
N VAL A 25 20.16 4.35 -10.11
CA VAL A 25 19.42 5.30 -10.95
C VAL A 25 20.08 6.69 -10.93
N THR A 26 19.69 7.55 -11.86
CA THR A 26 20.16 8.95 -11.84
C THR A 26 19.47 9.76 -10.73
N GLU A 27 20.13 10.80 -10.24
CA GLU A 27 19.54 11.75 -9.29
C GLU A 27 18.22 12.36 -9.81
N ALA A 28 18.19 12.70 -11.10
CA ALA A 28 17.00 13.25 -11.75
C ALA A 28 15.84 12.23 -11.79
N GLU A 29 16.14 10.95 -12.00
CA GLU A 29 15.15 9.88 -11.96
C GLU A 29 14.59 9.68 -10.54
N LEU A 30 15.45 9.73 -9.54
CA LEU A 30 15.03 9.65 -8.14
C LEU A 30 14.13 10.83 -7.74
N ILE A 31 14.45 12.05 -8.18
CA ILE A 31 13.59 13.24 -7.99
C ILE A 31 12.24 13.05 -8.68
N ARG A 32 12.23 12.58 -9.93
CA ARG A 32 10.97 12.32 -10.65
C ARG A 32 10.10 11.30 -9.93
N ARG A 33 10.65 10.18 -9.48
CA ARG A 33 9.91 9.17 -8.72
C ARG A 33 9.33 9.74 -7.42
N ALA A 34 10.11 10.57 -6.72
CA ALA A 34 9.62 11.23 -5.52
C ALA A 34 8.46 12.20 -5.83
N LEU A 35 8.54 12.95 -6.93
CA LEU A 35 7.45 13.81 -7.41
C LEU A 35 6.22 12.99 -7.78
N GLU A 36 6.38 11.92 -8.56
CA GLU A 36 5.27 11.02 -8.91
C GLU A 36 4.62 10.45 -7.66
N ILE A 37 5.37 10.00 -6.66
CA ILE A 37 4.80 9.53 -5.38
C ILE A 37 3.94 10.63 -4.74
N HIS A 38 4.38 11.88 -4.72
CA HIS A 38 3.60 12.96 -4.09
C HIS A 38 2.42 13.45 -4.96
N LEU A 39 2.51 13.33 -6.28
CA LEU A 39 1.49 13.78 -7.22
C LEU A 39 0.43 12.71 -7.51
N THR A 40 0.82 11.43 -7.50
CA THR A 40 -0.05 10.27 -7.78
C THR A 40 -0.57 9.59 -6.54
N ALA A 41 0.09 9.74 -5.37
CA ALA A 41 -0.53 9.38 -4.11
C ALA A 41 -1.64 10.38 -3.81
N GLY A 42 -2.81 10.16 -4.40
CA GLY A 42 -4.05 10.68 -3.86
C GLY A 42 -4.08 10.31 -2.38
N THR A 43 -4.04 11.34 -1.52
CA THR A 43 -4.02 11.27 -0.05
C THR A 43 -3.33 10.03 0.49
N VAL A 44 -2.05 10.14 0.89
CA VAL A 44 -1.41 9.12 1.74
C VAL A 44 -2.32 8.88 2.94
N VAL A 45 -3.14 7.83 2.88
CA VAL A 45 -4.00 7.43 3.98
C VAL A 45 -3.04 7.01 5.06
N GLN A 46 -2.91 7.84 6.10
CA GLN A 46 -2.18 7.42 7.29
C GLN A 46 -2.80 6.10 7.74
N LYS A 47 -2.02 5.03 7.67
CA LYS A 47 -2.44 3.73 8.15
C LYS A 47 -2.59 3.85 9.66
N ASP A 48 -3.84 3.97 10.11
CA ASP A 48 -4.16 3.92 11.52
C ASP A 48 -3.89 2.50 12.03
N MET A 49 -2.75 2.33 12.69
CA MET A 49 -2.33 1.07 13.28
C MET A 49 -3.36 0.54 14.30
N MET A 50 -4.10 1.43 14.97
CA MET A 50 -5.17 1.06 15.90
C MET A 50 -6.43 0.60 15.17
N ALA A 51 -6.70 1.11 13.96
CA ALA A 51 -7.77 0.58 13.12
C ALA A 51 -7.46 -0.85 12.66
N TRP A 52 -6.20 -1.12 12.30
CA TRP A 52 -5.77 -2.46 11.92
C TRP A 52 -5.86 -3.47 13.07
N GLU A 53 -5.44 -3.11 14.28
CA GLU A 53 -5.53 -4.02 15.43
C GLU A 53 -7.00 -4.32 15.79
N ARG A 54 -7.91 -3.32 15.70
CA ARG A 54 -9.36 -3.53 15.89
C ARG A 54 -9.93 -4.53 14.88
N GLU A 55 -9.57 -4.38 13.60
CA GLU A 55 -10.00 -5.29 12.54
C GLU A 55 -9.48 -6.71 12.76
N LYS A 56 -8.22 -6.84 13.18
CA LYS A 56 -7.62 -8.14 13.51
C LYS A 56 -8.35 -8.84 14.65
N GLN A 57 -8.69 -8.13 15.71
CA GLN A 57 -9.48 -8.68 16.82
C GLN A 57 -10.89 -9.08 16.37
N PHE A 58 -11.52 -8.28 15.48
CA PHE A 58 -12.81 -8.61 14.89
C PHE A 58 -12.75 -9.91 14.08
N ILE A 59 -11.77 -10.08 13.20
CA ILE A 59 -11.55 -11.31 12.42
C ILE A 59 -11.32 -12.50 13.35
N LEU A 60 -10.45 -12.37 14.36
CA LEU A 60 -10.20 -13.44 15.32
C LEU A 60 -11.46 -13.84 16.11
N SER A 61 -12.32 -12.87 16.45
CA SER A 61 -13.59 -13.14 17.13
C SER A 61 -14.57 -13.95 16.26
N ARG A 62 -14.47 -13.81 14.92
CA ARG A 62 -15.27 -14.52 13.92
C ARG A 62 -14.70 -15.89 13.54
N ILE A 63 -13.40 -16.10 13.76
CA ILE A 63 -12.72 -17.39 13.55
C ILE A 63 -13.10 -18.44 14.61
N LYS A 64 -13.94 -18.10 15.60
CA LYS A 64 -14.57 -19.12 16.45
C LYS A 64 -15.12 -20.24 15.56
N PRO A 65 -14.77 -21.52 15.82
CA PRO A 65 -15.34 -22.63 15.08
C PRO A 65 -16.84 -22.64 15.39
N GLY A 66 -17.63 -21.97 14.55
CA GLY A 66 -19.07 -22.20 14.49
C GLY A 66 -19.25 -23.68 14.23
N ASN A 67 -20.04 -24.33 15.09
CA ASN A 67 -20.33 -25.75 15.05
C ASN A 67 -20.52 -26.20 13.59
N ARG A 68 -19.53 -26.89 13.01
CA ARG A 68 -19.59 -27.40 11.62
C ARG A 68 -20.48 -28.63 11.52
N GLU A 69 -21.59 -28.65 12.26
CA GLU A 69 -22.57 -29.74 12.26
C GLU A 69 -23.72 -29.52 11.27
N GLN A 70 -23.72 -28.41 10.54
CA GLN A 70 -24.65 -28.23 9.43
C GLN A 70 -23.86 -28.27 8.13
N GLY A 71 -23.72 -29.49 7.59
CA GLY A 71 -23.34 -29.70 6.21
C GLY A 71 -24.20 -28.82 5.29
N ARG A 72 -23.63 -28.37 4.16
CA ARG A 72 -24.33 -27.58 3.15
C ARG A 72 -25.72 -28.17 2.89
N GLN A 73 -26.78 -27.44 3.24
CA GLN A 73 -28.16 -27.88 3.02
C GLN A 73 -28.61 -27.72 1.56
N TRP A 74 -27.90 -26.92 0.77
CA TRP A 74 -28.29 -26.63 -0.61
C TRP A 74 -27.48 -27.48 -1.57
N ARG A 75 -28.17 -28.18 -2.46
CA ARG A 75 -27.55 -28.89 -3.58
C ARG A 75 -27.29 -27.89 -4.70
N ARG A 76 -26.12 -28.01 -5.35
CA ARG A 76 -25.67 -27.11 -6.42
C ARG A 76 -26.66 -27.04 -7.59
N GLU A 77 -27.46 -28.08 -7.78
CA GLU A 77 -28.50 -28.15 -8.81
C GLU A 77 -29.62 -27.12 -8.59
N GLU A 78 -29.96 -26.75 -7.35
CA GLU A 78 -31.05 -25.82 -7.03
C GLU A 78 -30.71 -24.35 -7.37
N LEU A 79 -29.47 -24.06 -7.74
CA LEU A 79 -28.98 -22.70 -8.00
C LEU A 79 -29.17 -22.24 -9.45
N TYR A 80 -29.51 -23.14 -10.38
CA TYR A 80 -29.55 -22.84 -11.82
C TYR A 80 -30.94 -22.99 -12.47
N GLU A 81 -31.99 -23.32 -11.72
CA GLU A 81 -33.36 -23.29 -12.24
C GLU A 81 -33.99 -21.90 -12.03
N ARG A 82 -33.73 -21.00 -12.98
CA ARG A 82 -34.59 -19.85 -13.27
C ARG A 82 -34.55 -19.51 -14.75
#